data_AF-A0A8J3Z8A0-F1
#
_entry.id   AF-A0A8J3Z8A0-F1
#
_cell.length_a   1.000
_cell.length_b   1.000
_cell.length_c   1.000
_cell.angle_alpha   90.00
_cell.angle_beta   90.00
_cell.angle_gamma   90.00
#
_symmetry.space_group_name_H-M   'P 1'
#
loop_
_entity.id
_entity.type
_entity.pdbx_description
1 polymer ?
#
loop_
_entity_poly.entity_id
_entity_poly.type
_entity_poly.pdbx_seq_one_letter_code
_entity_poly.pdbx_strand_id
1 'polypeptide(L)'
;MNTRLALITALLLLATGGCGDVYIGPDGPDPATRPLRCQQPPDEPSGMQVLLAQSVPTASAVPCLNDDVTDWLMTVFEVVNGKARIEFTHRYGRDDDTATLDFAADCDLGAAREVSSRFDGMRRYDRPGTSATRYTDRIYYVSPGACTSLRFDLSGAGADLRGAEISGVLGFVPRATLDRQIKAASDGHLHLDP
;
A
#
# COMPACT_ATOMS: atom_id res chain seq x y z
N MET A 1 -62.83 22.83 -29.46
CA MET A 1 -62.60 23.08 -28.02
C MET A 1 -62.72 21.75 -27.29
N ASN A 2 -61.72 21.13 -26.66
CA ASN A 2 -60.26 21.25 -26.64
C ASN A 2 -59.76 19.84 -26.20
N THR A 3 -58.94 19.24 -27.06
CA THR A 3 -57.61 18.66 -26.77
C THR A 3 -57.35 17.89 -25.46
N ARG A 4 -57.35 16.55 -25.59
CA ARG A 4 -56.40 15.52 -25.07
C ARG A 4 -55.49 15.90 -23.88
N LEU A 5 -55.69 15.21 -22.75
CA LEU A 5 -54.71 15.06 -21.67
C LEU A 5 -53.42 14.42 -22.22
N ALA A 6 -52.30 15.11 -22.10
CA ALA A 6 -50.96 14.56 -22.32
C ALA A 6 -50.31 14.30 -20.95
N LEU A 7 -49.93 13.04 -20.71
CA LEU A 7 -49.10 12.61 -19.59
C LEU A 7 -47.74 13.31 -19.65
N ILE A 8 -47.32 13.90 -18.54
CA ILE A 8 -45.93 14.35 -18.34
C ILE A 8 -45.19 13.25 -17.61
N THR A 9 -44.44 12.45 -18.38
CA THR A 9 -43.47 11.48 -17.88
C THR A 9 -42.18 12.23 -17.54
N ALA A 10 -41.93 12.49 -16.26
CA ALA A 10 -40.65 13.04 -15.81
C ALA A 10 -39.62 11.90 -15.77
N LEU A 11 -38.77 11.85 -16.80
CA LEU A 11 -37.64 10.93 -16.90
C LEU A 11 -36.49 11.47 -16.02
N LEU A 12 -36.40 10.99 -14.78
CA LEU A 12 -35.22 11.21 -13.94
C LEU A 12 -34.10 10.26 -14.43
N LEU A 13 -33.19 10.78 -15.25
CA LEU A 13 -31.91 10.12 -15.54
C LEU A 13 -31.03 10.23 -14.30
N LEU A 14 -31.14 9.25 -13.41
CA LEU A 14 -30.12 8.98 -12.40
C LEU A 14 -28.87 8.48 -13.14
N ALA A 15 -27.91 9.38 -13.35
CA ALA A 15 -26.55 9.00 -13.69
C ALA A 15 -25.97 8.24 -12.50
N THR A 16 -26.10 6.92 -12.50
CA THR A 16 -25.25 6.05 -11.69
C THR A 16 -23.85 6.19 -12.25
N GLY A 17 -23.11 7.20 -11.76
CA GLY A 17 -21.66 7.17 -11.78
C GLY A 17 -21.24 6.00 -10.91
N GLY A 18 -21.20 4.81 -11.52
CA GLY A 18 -20.57 3.67 -10.89
C GLY A 18 -19.12 4.05 -10.65
N CYS A 19 -18.73 4.15 -9.38
CA CYS A 19 -17.37 3.82 -9.00
C CYS A 19 -17.17 2.39 -9.50
N GLY A 20 -16.53 2.24 -10.67
CA GLY A 20 -16.15 0.93 -11.15
C GLY A 20 -15.26 0.30 -10.09
N ASP A 21 -15.58 -0.92 -9.70
CA ASP A 21 -14.65 -1.76 -8.95
C ASP A 21 -13.34 -1.79 -9.74
N VAL A 22 -12.29 -1.15 -9.21
CA VAL A 22 -10.95 -1.24 -9.79
C VAL A 22 -10.51 -2.68 -9.60
N TYR A 23 -10.58 -3.43 -10.69
CA TYR A 23 -10.17 -4.82 -10.74
C TYR A 23 -8.64 -4.87 -10.68
N ILE A 24 -8.10 -5.20 -9.51
CA ILE A 24 -6.67 -5.49 -9.32
C ILE A 24 -6.41 -6.89 -9.89
N GLY A 25 -6.26 -6.97 -11.20
CA GLY A 25 -5.85 -8.18 -11.93
C GLY A 25 -4.34 -8.17 -12.21
N PRO A 26 -3.69 -9.35 -12.25
CA PRO A 26 -2.22 -9.44 -12.36
C PRO A 26 -1.62 -9.03 -13.71
N ASP A 27 -2.41 -8.85 -14.78
CA ASP A 27 -1.90 -8.75 -16.17
C ASP A 27 -2.37 -7.49 -16.95
N GLY A 28 -2.77 -6.42 -16.26
CA GLY A 28 -3.19 -5.19 -16.92
C GLY A 28 -1.99 -4.37 -17.47
N PRO A 29 -2.00 -3.90 -18.74
CA PRO A 29 -0.99 -2.94 -19.24
C PRO A 29 -1.12 -1.56 -18.58
N ASP A 30 -2.17 -1.34 -17.78
CA ASP A 30 -2.43 -0.11 -17.06
C ASP A 30 -1.53 -0.02 -15.83
N PRO A 31 -0.64 0.99 -15.73
CA PRO A 31 0.15 1.25 -14.53
C PRO A 31 -0.70 1.28 -13.25
N ALA A 32 -1.96 1.70 -13.32
CA ALA A 32 -2.87 1.77 -12.17
C ALA A 32 -3.25 0.40 -11.58
N THR A 33 -3.14 -0.68 -12.36
CA THR A 33 -3.49 -2.05 -11.93
C THR A 33 -2.27 -2.94 -11.69
N ARG A 34 -1.06 -2.45 -12.00
CA ARG A 34 0.18 -3.20 -11.80
C ARG A 34 0.45 -3.48 -10.31
N PRO A 35 0.74 -4.74 -9.93
CA PRO A 35 1.03 -5.10 -8.54
C PRO A 35 2.17 -4.30 -7.92
N LEU A 36 2.11 -4.11 -6.59
CA LEU A 36 3.11 -3.44 -5.78
C LEU A 36 4.38 -4.30 -5.58
N ARG A 37 5.00 -4.79 -6.66
CA ARG A 37 6.20 -5.65 -6.62
C ARG A 37 7.49 -4.86 -6.53
N CYS A 38 8.46 -5.36 -5.79
CA CYS A 38 9.80 -4.76 -5.75
C CYS A 38 10.56 -4.89 -7.08
N GLN A 39 10.29 -5.97 -7.82
CA GLN A 39 10.79 -6.16 -9.17
C GLN A 39 9.68 -5.76 -10.16
N GLN A 40 9.94 -4.70 -10.92
CA GLN A 40 9.12 -4.27 -12.04
C GLN A 40 9.98 -4.31 -13.30
N PRO A 41 9.40 -4.50 -14.49
CA PRO A 41 10.13 -4.28 -15.73
C PRO A 41 10.64 -2.83 -15.81
N PRO A 42 11.77 -2.57 -16.49
CA PRO A 42 12.45 -1.28 -16.46
C PRO A 42 11.62 -0.07 -16.95
N ASP A 43 10.68 -0.30 -17.86
CA ASP A 43 9.83 0.67 -18.54
C ASP A 43 8.35 0.53 -18.15
N GLU A 44 8.07 -0.23 -17.10
CA GLU A 44 6.73 -0.56 -16.65
C GLU A 44 6.55 -0.30 -15.15
N PRO A 45 6.66 0.96 -14.68
CA PRO A 45 6.47 1.27 -13.27
C PRO A 45 5.05 0.92 -12.81
N SER A 46 4.92 0.52 -11.55
CA SER A 46 3.61 0.41 -10.90
C SER A 46 3.11 1.79 -10.50
N GLY A 47 1.91 2.16 -10.94
CA GLY A 47 1.25 3.40 -10.56
C GLY A 47 1.07 3.53 -9.05
N MET A 48 0.84 2.42 -8.34
CA MET A 48 0.81 2.40 -6.87
C MET A 48 2.15 2.84 -6.27
N GLN A 49 3.28 2.37 -6.82
CA GLN A 49 4.61 2.80 -6.36
C GLN A 49 4.86 4.28 -6.65
N VAL A 50 4.43 4.77 -7.81
CA VAL A 50 4.50 6.20 -8.15
C VAL A 50 3.71 7.01 -7.12
N LEU A 51 2.48 6.63 -6.82
CA LEU A 51 1.63 7.31 -5.83
C LEU A 51 2.26 7.30 -4.43
N LEU A 52 2.78 6.16 -3.98
CA LEU A 52 3.50 6.06 -2.71
C LEU A 52 4.71 7.02 -2.69
N ALA A 53 5.53 7.02 -3.74
CA ALA A 53 6.68 7.91 -3.84
C ALA A 53 6.29 9.39 -3.83
N GLN A 54 5.21 9.76 -4.51
CA GLN A 54 4.70 11.12 -4.53
C GLN A 54 4.10 11.55 -3.19
N SER A 55 3.54 10.62 -2.41
CA SER A 55 2.98 10.92 -1.09
C SER A 55 4.04 11.35 -0.07
N VAL A 56 5.26 10.83 -0.17
CA VAL A 56 6.39 11.19 0.70
C VAL A 56 7.60 11.54 -0.19
N PRO A 57 7.68 12.78 -0.70
CA PRO A 57 8.72 13.16 -1.66
C PRO A 57 10.15 13.01 -1.12
N THR A 58 10.32 13.23 0.19
CA THR A 58 11.59 13.09 0.90
C THR A 58 12.10 11.64 1.01
N ALA A 59 11.27 10.65 0.72
CA ALA A 59 11.61 9.24 0.93
C ALA A 59 12.73 8.76 0.02
N SER A 60 13.84 8.29 0.60
CA SER A 60 14.91 7.65 -0.18
C SER A 60 14.54 6.24 -0.68
N ALA A 61 13.57 5.58 -0.05
CA ALA A 61 13.09 4.26 -0.41
C ALA A 61 11.56 4.16 -0.27
N VAL A 62 10.94 3.40 -1.18
CA VAL A 62 9.49 3.24 -1.30
C VAL A 62 9.13 1.79 -1.01
N PRO A 63 8.13 1.50 -0.15
CA PRO A 63 7.75 0.14 0.20
C PRO A 63 7.17 -0.62 -1.00
N CYS A 64 7.44 -1.92 -1.05
CA CYS A 64 6.97 -2.85 -2.07
C CYS A 64 6.89 -4.29 -1.50
N LEU A 65 6.43 -5.25 -2.30
CA LEU A 65 6.37 -6.67 -1.95
C LEU A 65 7.35 -7.46 -2.84
N ASN A 66 8.25 -8.23 -2.22
CA ASN A 66 9.25 -9.05 -2.93
C ASN A 66 8.63 -10.29 -3.58
N ASP A 67 7.58 -10.81 -2.96
CA ASP A 67 6.86 -11.99 -3.41
C ASP A 67 5.37 -11.76 -3.15
N ASP A 68 4.56 -12.78 -3.39
CA ASP A 68 3.12 -12.65 -3.31
C ASP A 68 2.43 -13.39 -2.19
N VAL A 69 1.53 -12.65 -1.55
CA VAL A 69 1.01 -12.97 -0.23
C VAL A 69 -0.30 -13.70 -0.41
N THR A 70 -0.18 -14.98 -0.74
CA THR A 70 -1.31 -15.78 -1.22
C THR A 70 -2.49 -15.79 -0.25
N ASP A 71 -2.21 -15.68 1.05
CA ASP A 71 -3.19 -15.71 2.12
C ASP A 71 -3.55 -14.31 2.67
N TRP A 72 -3.00 -13.25 2.07
CA TRP A 72 -3.29 -11.87 2.43
C TRP A 72 -3.89 -11.10 1.26
N LEU A 73 -4.99 -10.43 1.53
CA LEU A 73 -5.66 -9.58 0.57
C LEU A 73 -5.36 -8.13 0.91
N MET A 74 -4.85 -7.36 -0.05
CA MET A 74 -4.79 -5.91 0.10
C MET A 74 -6.22 -5.36 -0.02
N THR A 75 -6.77 -4.91 1.09
CA THR A 75 -8.18 -4.46 1.20
C THR A 75 -8.31 -2.95 1.24
N VAL A 76 -7.26 -2.23 1.64
CA VAL A 76 -7.21 -0.76 1.63
C VAL A 76 -5.91 -0.30 0.98
N PHE A 77 -6.02 0.68 0.09
CA PHE A 77 -4.89 1.43 -0.46
C PHE A 77 -5.26 2.92 -0.49
N GLU A 78 -4.75 3.66 0.48
CA GLU A 78 -5.01 5.09 0.64
C GLU A 78 -3.72 5.87 0.52
N VAL A 79 -3.72 6.86 -0.36
CA VAL A 79 -2.55 7.73 -0.59
C VAL A 79 -3.00 9.18 -0.51
N VAL A 80 -2.36 9.95 0.34
CA VAL A 80 -2.58 11.39 0.49
C VAL A 80 -1.24 12.12 0.65
N ASN A 81 -1.24 13.45 0.56
CA ASN A 81 0.00 14.20 0.75
C ASN A 81 0.57 13.97 2.16
N GLY A 82 1.84 13.57 2.22
CA GLY A 82 2.60 13.31 3.44
C GLY A 82 2.51 11.88 3.97
N LYS A 83 1.58 11.04 3.48
CA LYS A 83 1.43 9.67 3.97
C LYS A 83 0.64 8.73 3.05
N ALA A 84 0.87 7.43 3.23
CA ALA A 84 0.04 6.38 2.66
C ALA A 84 -0.27 5.29 3.69
N ARG A 85 -1.39 4.61 3.49
CA ARG A 85 -1.84 3.45 4.27
C ARG A 85 -2.20 2.31 3.33
N ILE A 86 -1.70 1.12 3.64
CA ILE A 86 -2.08 -0.12 2.98
C ILE A 86 -2.57 -1.08 4.06
N GLU A 87 -3.76 -1.63 3.91
CA GLU A 87 -4.28 -2.66 4.81
C GLU A 87 -4.30 -4.00 4.09
N PHE A 88 -3.80 -5.01 4.80
CA PHE A 88 -3.87 -6.41 4.40
C PHE A 88 -4.78 -7.16 5.36
N THR A 89 -5.78 -7.86 4.84
CA THR A 89 -6.67 -8.73 5.61
C THR A 89 -6.32 -10.19 5.32
N HIS A 90 -6.20 -11.01 6.35
CA HIS A 90 -5.85 -12.42 6.19
C HIS A 90 -7.06 -13.25 5.73
N ARG A 91 -6.94 -13.97 4.61
CA ARG A 91 -8.05 -14.68 3.93
C ARG A 91 -8.73 -15.73 4.82
N TYR A 92 -7.94 -16.46 5.62
CA TYR A 92 -8.45 -17.52 6.51
C TYR A 92 -8.54 -17.07 7.96
N GLY A 93 -8.36 -15.76 8.21
CA GLY A 93 -8.44 -15.16 9.53
C GLY A 93 -9.89 -14.92 9.93
N ARG A 94 -10.07 -14.30 11.09
CA ARG A 94 -11.33 -13.60 11.36
C ARG A 94 -11.35 -12.31 10.53
N ASP A 95 -12.54 -11.77 10.23
CA ASP A 95 -12.68 -10.57 9.39
C ASP A 95 -11.93 -9.33 9.94
N ASP A 96 -11.50 -9.37 11.20
CA ASP A 96 -10.73 -8.33 11.90
C ASP A 96 -9.22 -8.64 12.01
N ASP A 97 -8.72 -9.74 11.42
CA ASP A 97 -7.28 -10.06 11.37
C ASP A 97 -6.60 -9.23 10.28
N THR A 98 -5.91 -8.17 10.69
CA THR A 98 -5.29 -7.20 9.77
C THR A 98 -3.81 -6.96 10.03
N ALA A 99 -3.10 -6.62 8.95
CA ALA A 99 -1.79 -6.01 9.00
C ALA A 99 -1.84 -4.67 8.25
N THR A 100 -1.49 -3.57 8.91
CA THR A 100 -1.50 -2.24 8.30
C THR A 100 -0.08 -1.75 8.08
N LEU A 101 0.25 -1.41 6.84
CA LEU A 101 1.46 -0.69 6.48
C LEU A 101 1.13 0.81 6.41
N ASP A 102 1.79 1.60 7.25
CA ASP A 102 1.76 3.06 7.22
C ASP A 102 3.12 3.57 6.67
N PHE A 103 3.09 4.50 5.71
CA PHE A 103 4.27 5.12 5.10
C PHE A 103 4.19 6.64 5.22
N ALA A 104 5.22 7.27 5.80
CA ALA A 104 5.26 8.72 6.04
C ALA A 104 6.71 9.22 6.08
N ALA A 105 6.92 10.54 6.20
CA ALA A 105 8.25 11.13 6.33
C ALA A 105 8.97 10.72 7.64
N ASP A 106 8.21 10.54 8.72
CA ASP A 106 8.68 10.08 10.02
C ASP A 106 7.63 9.20 10.71
N CYS A 107 7.99 8.63 11.86
CA CYS A 107 7.08 7.86 12.69
C CYS A 107 7.43 7.98 14.17
N ASP A 108 6.42 7.90 15.03
CA ASP A 108 6.64 7.75 16.47
C ASP A 108 6.98 6.30 16.82
N LEU A 109 8.26 6.08 17.15
CA LEU A 109 8.79 4.79 17.56
C LEU A 109 8.31 4.40 18.96
N GLY A 110 8.00 5.36 19.84
CA GLY A 110 7.65 5.10 21.24
C GLY A 110 8.67 4.17 21.92
N ALA A 111 8.18 3.08 22.52
CA ALA A 111 9.01 2.09 23.21
C ALA A 111 9.66 1.02 22.29
N ALA A 112 9.75 1.27 20.98
CA ALA A 112 10.39 0.35 20.05
C ALA A 112 11.89 0.22 20.36
N ARG A 113 12.44 -0.98 20.14
CA ARG A 113 13.88 -1.26 20.30
C ARG A 113 14.50 -1.50 18.95
N GLU A 114 15.69 -0.95 18.75
CA GLU A 114 16.45 -1.19 17.52
C GLU A 114 16.88 -2.66 17.44
N VAL A 115 16.73 -3.24 16.26
CA VAL A 115 17.15 -4.59 15.91
C VAL A 115 17.89 -4.54 14.57
N SER A 116 18.64 -5.60 14.25
CA SER A 116 19.33 -5.68 12.96
C SER A 116 18.34 -5.58 11.80
N SER A 117 18.57 -4.61 10.91
CA SER A 117 17.83 -4.51 9.66
C SER A 117 18.37 -5.50 8.63
N ARG A 118 17.46 -6.09 7.84
CA ARG A 118 17.82 -6.88 6.65
C ARG A 118 17.98 -6.03 5.38
N PHE A 119 17.63 -4.74 5.46
CA PHE A 119 17.72 -3.81 4.34
C PHE A 119 18.90 -2.86 4.56
N ASP A 120 19.80 -2.83 3.58
CA ASP A 120 20.97 -1.98 3.60
C ASP A 120 20.58 -0.51 3.71
N GLY A 121 21.27 0.23 4.58
CA GLY A 121 21.03 1.66 4.79
C GLY A 121 19.75 1.99 5.56
N MET A 122 19.02 1.00 6.07
CA MET A 122 17.83 1.20 6.89
C MET A 122 18.05 0.74 8.33
N ARG A 123 17.41 1.44 9.28
CA ARG A 123 17.34 1.00 10.68
C ARG A 123 16.00 0.32 10.92
N ARG A 124 16.01 -0.79 11.65
CA ARG A 124 14.79 -1.50 12.02
C ARG A 124 14.53 -1.36 13.50
N TYR A 125 13.27 -1.13 13.87
CA TYR A 125 12.83 -1.15 15.25
C TYR A 125 11.61 -2.03 15.41
N ASP A 126 11.57 -2.80 16.49
CA ASP A 126 10.44 -3.64 16.83
C ASP A 126 9.85 -3.16 18.16
N ARG A 127 8.52 -2.99 18.17
CA ARG A 127 7.75 -2.67 19.37
C ARG A 127 6.79 -3.82 19.66
N PRO A 128 7.06 -4.61 20.71
CA PRO A 128 6.15 -5.67 21.13
C PRO A 128 4.77 -5.10 21.46
N GLY A 129 3.73 -5.85 21.07
CA GLY A 129 2.36 -5.59 21.47
C GLY A 129 2.17 -5.80 22.97
N THR A 130 1.14 -5.17 23.54
CA THR A 130 0.79 -5.31 24.96
C THR A 130 -0.46 -6.16 25.19
N SER A 131 -1.08 -6.65 24.12
CA SER A 131 -2.29 -7.48 24.23
C SER A 131 -1.94 -8.91 24.64
N ALA A 132 -2.69 -9.45 25.61
CA ALA A 132 -2.56 -10.84 26.04
C ALA A 132 -3.27 -11.85 25.11
N THR A 133 -4.17 -11.36 24.25
CA THR A 133 -5.06 -12.21 23.43
C THR A 133 -4.87 -12.04 21.94
N ARG A 134 -4.12 -11.02 21.51
CA ARG A 134 -3.89 -10.67 20.11
C ARG A 134 -2.42 -10.35 19.88
N TYR A 135 -1.91 -10.77 18.73
CA TYR A 135 -0.60 -10.35 18.26
C TYR A 135 -0.71 -8.93 17.71
N THR A 136 -0.08 -7.98 18.41
CA THR A 136 -0.23 -6.53 18.20
C THR A 136 1.09 -5.80 18.06
N ASP A 137 2.12 -6.54 17.66
CA ASP A 137 3.46 -6.01 17.44
C ASP A 137 3.48 -4.94 16.35
N ARG A 138 4.52 -4.11 16.38
CA ARG A 138 4.79 -3.13 15.32
C ARG A 138 6.24 -3.20 14.92
N ILE A 139 6.48 -3.22 13.61
CA ILE A 139 7.81 -3.17 13.02
C ILE A 139 7.96 -1.83 12.32
N TYR A 140 9.11 -1.19 12.45
CA TYR A 140 9.44 0.08 11.82
C TYR A 140 10.71 -0.10 10.99
N TYR A 141 10.69 0.42 9.76
CA TYR A 141 11.87 0.59 8.92
C TYR A 141 12.06 2.08 8.67
N VAL A 142 13.18 2.62 9.15
CA VAL A 142 13.54 4.03 9.02
C VAL A 142 14.64 4.15 7.98
N SER A 143 14.37 4.95 6.95
CA SER A 143 15.30 5.31 5.88
C SER A 143 15.46 6.83 5.84
N PRO A 144 16.48 7.38 5.14
CA PRO A 144 16.55 8.81 4.94
C PRO A 144 15.24 9.37 4.36
N GLY A 145 14.64 10.31 5.11
CA GLY A 145 13.43 11.04 4.72
C GLY A 145 12.12 10.24 4.70
N ALA A 146 12.09 9.01 5.24
CA ALA A 146 10.86 8.26 5.41
C ALA A 146 10.90 7.21 6.53
N CYS A 147 9.72 6.89 7.05
CA CYS A 147 9.46 5.74 7.89
C CYS A 147 8.32 4.90 7.33
N THR A 148 8.53 3.59 7.26
CA THR A 148 7.49 2.59 7.02
C THR A 148 7.25 1.83 8.30
N SER A 149 6.00 1.74 8.76
CA SER A 149 5.62 0.92 9.90
C SER A 149 4.61 -0.15 9.48
N LEU A 150 4.77 -1.36 10.01
CA LEU A 150 3.85 -2.46 9.85
C LEU A 150 3.25 -2.75 11.23
N ARG A 151 1.92 -2.64 11.36
CA ARG A 151 1.18 -2.87 12.60
C ARG A 151 0.30 -4.09 12.44
N PHE A 152 0.34 -4.99 13.40
CA PHE A 152 -0.49 -6.18 13.39
C PHE A 152 -1.67 -6.04 14.33
N ASP A 153 -2.78 -6.65 13.94
CA ASP A 153 -3.91 -6.89 14.82
C ASP A 153 -4.49 -8.27 14.51
N LEU A 154 -3.84 -9.33 15.02
CA LEU A 154 -4.11 -10.71 14.64
C LEU A 154 -4.49 -11.56 15.84
N SER A 155 -5.45 -12.47 15.67
CA SER A 155 -6.01 -13.28 16.75
C SER A 155 -5.77 -14.79 16.59
N GLY A 156 -5.91 -15.56 17.67
CA GLY A 156 -5.85 -17.02 17.61
C GLY A 156 -4.44 -17.62 17.48
N ALA A 157 -4.38 -18.94 17.34
CA ALA A 157 -3.11 -19.67 17.28
C ALA A 157 -2.31 -19.29 16.01
N GLY A 158 -0.99 -19.16 16.14
CA GLY A 158 -0.09 -18.83 15.04
C GLY A 158 -0.23 -17.40 14.51
N ALA A 159 -0.83 -16.48 15.27
CA ALA A 159 -0.98 -15.08 14.87
C ALA A 159 0.39 -14.39 14.63
N ASP A 160 1.39 -14.76 15.41
CA ASP A 160 2.80 -14.35 15.24
C ASP A 160 3.40 -14.87 13.93
N LEU A 161 3.14 -16.13 13.57
CA LEU A 161 3.62 -16.73 12.32
C LEU A 161 3.00 -16.05 11.09
N ARG A 162 1.70 -15.72 11.15
CA ARG A 162 1.03 -14.93 10.11
C ARG A 162 1.61 -13.52 10.01
N GLY A 163 1.85 -12.86 11.13
CA GLY A 163 2.55 -11.57 11.14
C GLY A 163 3.95 -11.66 10.51
N ALA A 164 4.68 -12.74 10.79
CA ALA A 164 5.98 -12.99 10.19
C ALA A 164 5.91 -13.19 8.67
N GLU A 165 4.90 -13.90 8.16
CA GLU A 165 4.66 -14.13 6.72
C GLU A 165 4.55 -12.81 5.94
N ILE A 166 3.57 -11.95 6.27
CA ILE A 166 3.37 -10.66 5.59
C ILE A 166 4.55 -9.71 5.78
N SER A 167 5.18 -9.72 6.97
CA SER A 167 6.39 -8.92 7.20
C SER A 167 7.60 -9.43 6.42
N GLY A 168 7.63 -10.73 6.10
CA GLY A 168 8.72 -11.39 5.40
C GLY A 168 8.81 -10.97 3.95
N VAL A 169 7.65 -10.79 3.30
CA VAL A 169 7.59 -10.38 1.89
C VAL A 169 7.80 -8.87 1.68
N LEU A 170 7.70 -8.05 2.73
CA LEU A 170 7.96 -6.61 2.62
C LEU A 170 9.36 -6.40 2.04
N GLY A 171 9.46 -5.48 1.09
CA GLY A 171 10.71 -5.01 0.51
C GLY A 171 10.66 -3.52 0.26
N PHE A 172 11.74 -3.01 -0.32
CA PHE A 172 11.89 -1.59 -0.64
C PHE A 172 12.59 -1.40 -1.97
N VAL A 173 12.10 -0.44 -2.77
CA VAL A 173 12.78 0.03 -3.97
C VAL A 173 13.37 1.42 -3.68
N PRO A 174 14.64 1.69 -4.03
CA PRO A 174 15.19 3.04 -3.94
C PRO A 174 14.39 4.03 -4.79
N ARG A 175 14.06 5.21 -4.27
CA ARG A 175 13.31 6.25 -5.02
C ARG A 175 13.97 6.57 -6.36
N ALA A 176 15.30 6.65 -6.38
CA ALA A 176 16.08 6.89 -7.59
C ALA A 176 15.90 5.80 -8.66
N THR A 177 15.64 4.55 -8.27
CA THR A 177 15.33 3.47 -9.21
C THR A 177 13.96 3.68 -9.84
N LEU A 178 12.96 4.02 -9.03
CA LEU A 178 11.61 4.32 -9.52
C LEU A 178 11.60 5.56 -10.43
N ASP A 179 12.35 6.61 -10.09
CA ASP A 179 12.51 7.79 -10.95
C ASP A 179 13.10 7.44 -12.32
N ARG A 180 14.09 6.55 -12.37
CA ARG A 180 14.64 6.04 -13.65
C ARG A 180 13.60 5.25 -14.45
N GLN A 181 12.80 4.41 -13.80
CA GLN A 181 11.74 3.64 -14.46
C GLN A 181 10.66 4.55 -15.04
N ILE A 182 10.24 5.58 -14.31
CA ILE A 182 9.28 6.58 -14.79
C ILE A 182 9.84 7.36 -15.98
N LYS A 183 11.10 7.78 -15.90
CA LYS A 183 11.78 8.44 -17.03
C LYS A 183 11.82 7.53 -18.26
N ALA A 184 12.17 6.26 -18.09
CA ALA A 184 12.20 5.30 -19.20
C ALA A 184 10.82 5.09 -19.82
N ALA A 185 9.80 4.84 -18.99
CA ALA A 185 8.42 4.59 -19.42
C ALA A 185 7.75 5.80 -20.10
N SER A 186 8.30 6.99 -19.92
CA SER A 186 7.74 8.25 -20.42
C SER A 186 8.64 8.94 -21.46
N ASP A 187 9.61 8.23 -22.04
CA ASP A 187 10.58 8.81 -22.98
C ASP A 187 11.29 10.08 -22.44
N GLY A 188 11.48 10.13 -21.10
CA GLY A 188 12.10 11.22 -20.37
C GLY A 188 11.18 12.39 -20.03
N HIS A 189 9.88 12.31 -20.32
CA HIS A 189 8.93 13.39 -20.05
C HIS A 189 8.53 13.52 -18.58
N LEU A 190 8.55 12.42 -17.82
CA LEU A 190 8.13 12.38 -16.42
C LEU A 190 9.29 12.06 -15.48
N HIS A 191 9.21 12.59 -14.27
CA HIS A 191 10.12 12.31 -13.16
C HIS A 191 9.36 12.43 -11.83
N LEU A 192 9.92 11.88 -10.76
CA LEU A 192 9.35 12.07 -9.43
C LEU A 192 9.66 13.47 -8.92
N ASP A 193 8.65 14.14 -8.37
CA ASP A 193 8.84 15.40 -7.64
C ASP A 193 9.91 15.25 -6.52
N PRO A 194 10.72 16.30 -6.26
CA PRO A 194 11.76 16.30 -5.22
C PRO A 194 11.22 16.15 -3.79
#